data_AF-A0A959HHT3-F1
#
_entry.id   AF-A0A959HHT3-F1
#
_cell.length_a   1.000
_cell.length_b   1.000
_cell.length_c   1.000
_cell.angle_alpha   90.00
_cell.angle_beta   90.00
_cell.angle_gamma   90.00
#
_symmetry.space_group_name_H-M   'P 1'
#
loop_
_entity.id
_entity.type
_entity.pdbx_description
1 polymer ?
#
loop_
_entity_poly.entity_id
_entity_poly.type
_entity_poly.pdbx_seq_one_letter_code
_entity_poly.pdbx_strand_id
1 'polypeptide(L)'
;MDNDIILKWLLQGDVSIQYQVCRDLLSQDRPELRQRIEQEGWGALLLAKRNDNGHWGRGFYQPKWISVGGKTEPLEYAAGAAGVEVYG
;
A
#
# COMPACT_ATOMS: atom_id res chain seq x y z
N MET A 1 28.12 5.03 -14.37
CA MET A 1 26.76 5.00 -14.97
C MET A 1 26.30 6.43 -15.05
N ASP A 2 25.82 6.88 -16.21
CA ASP A 2 25.32 8.25 -16.34
C ASP A 2 23.96 8.39 -15.67
N ASN A 3 23.88 9.26 -14.66
CA ASN A 3 22.64 9.54 -13.93
C ASN A 3 21.53 10.05 -14.86
N ASP A 4 21.88 10.74 -15.95
CA ASP A 4 20.93 11.21 -16.96
C ASP A 4 20.22 10.06 -17.68
N ILE A 5 20.93 8.96 -17.93
CA ILE A 5 20.35 7.76 -18.55
C ILE A 5 19.35 7.12 -17.58
N ILE A 6 19.71 7.04 -16.29
CA ILE A 6 18.85 6.47 -15.25
C ILE A 6 17.60 7.34 -15.05
N LEU A 7 17.74 8.66 -14.97
CA LEU A 7 16.61 9.58 -14.82
C LEU A 7 15.65 9.48 -16.00
N LYS A 8 16.16 9.43 -17.23
CA LYS A 8 15.33 9.23 -18.44
C LYS A 8 14.59 7.90 -18.39
N TRP A 9 15.24 6.83 -17.96
CA TRP A 9 14.60 5.52 -17.82
C TRP A 9 13.50 5.54 -16.77
N LEU A 10 13.73 6.14 -15.60
CA LEU A 10 12.72 6.27 -14.54
C LEU A 10 11.51 7.10 -15.00
N LEU A 11 11.75 8.19 -15.74
CA LEU A 11 10.67 9.04 -16.29
C LEU A 11 9.85 8.37 -17.40
N GLN A 12 10.32 7.25 -17.96
CA GLN A 12 9.55 6.42 -18.89
C GLN A 12 8.70 5.35 -18.18
N GLY A 13 8.89 5.18 -16.87
CA GLY A 13 8.19 4.19 -16.07
C GLY A 13 6.75 4.55 -15.74
N ASP A 14 6.18 3.84 -14.77
CA ASP A 14 4.83 4.06 -14.25
C ASP A 14 4.65 5.50 -13.74
N VAL A 15 3.43 6.03 -13.81
CA VAL A 15 3.10 7.40 -13.36
C VAL A 15 3.46 7.65 -11.89
N SER A 16 3.39 6.63 -11.04
CA SER A 16 3.84 6.72 -9.64
C SER A 16 5.36 6.92 -9.52
N ILE A 17 6.13 6.27 -10.39
CA ILE A 17 7.59 6.44 -10.48
C ILE A 17 7.91 7.83 -11.03
N GLN A 18 7.23 8.27 -12.10
CA GLN A 18 7.41 9.62 -12.65
C GLN A 18 7.17 10.69 -11.58
N TYR A 19 6.11 10.56 -10.79
CA TYR A 19 5.81 11.49 -9.70
C TYR A 19 6.91 11.49 -8.62
N GLN A 20 7.36 10.33 -8.17
CA GLN A 20 8.43 10.23 -7.16
C GLN A 20 9.75 10.79 -7.68
N VAL A 21 10.11 10.56 -8.95
CA VAL A 21 11.30 11.13 -9.57
C VAL A 21 11.24 12.65 -9.58
N CYS A 22 10.11 13.22 -10.03
CA CYS A 22 9.93 14.67 -10.04
C CYS A 22 10.02 15.24 -8.62
N ARG A 23 9.31 14.66 -7.65
CA ARG A 23 9.25 15.17 -6.27
C ARG A 23 10.59 15.02 -5.53
N ASP A 24 11.18 13.83 -5.58
CA ASP A 24 12.27 13.44 -4.68
C ASP A 24 13.65 13.64 -5.31
N LEU A 25 13.79 13.48 -6.63
CA LEU A 25 15.07 13.58 -7.32
C LEU A 25 15.27 14.91 -8.04
N LEU A 26 14.18 15.49 -8.57
CA LEU A 26 14.23 16.76 -9.30
C LEU A 26 13.71 17.94 -8.46
N SER A 27 13.19 17.68 -7.26
CA SER A 27 12.58 18.70 -6.39
C SER A 27 11.51 19.56 -7.08
N GLN A 28 10.75 18.94 -7.98
CA GLN A 28 9.63 19.53 -8.71
C GLN A 28 8.32 18.91 -8.23
N ASP A 29 7.44 19.73 -7.65
CA ASP A 29 6.08 19.27 -7.38
C ASP A 29 5.25 19.25 -8.66
N ARG A 30 4.67 18.08 -8.95
CA ARG A 30 3.87 17.80 -10.15
C ARG A 30 2.54 17.17 -9.75
N PRO A 31 1.59 17.96 -9.22
CA PRO A 31 0.31 17.45 -8.74
C PRO A 31 -0.50 16.75 -9.84
N GLU A 32 -0.30 17.10 -11.10
CA GLU A 32 -0.92 16.44 -12.26
C GLU A 32 -0.51 14.97 -12.38
N LEU A 33 0.75 14.63 -12.08
CA LEU A 33 1.19 13.23 -12.07
C LEU A 33 0.53 12.49 -10.91
N ARG A 34 0.43 13.13 -9.73
CA ARG A 34 -0.23 12.56 -8.56
C ARG A 34 -1.70 12.24 -8.82
N GLN A 35 -2.43 13.15 -9.47
CA GLN A 35 -3.84 12.94 -9.82
C GLN A 35 -4.01 11.76 -10.79
N ARG A 36 -3.07 11.55 -11.69
CA ARG A 36 -3.11 10.42 -12.64
C ARG A 36 -2.84 9.06 -12.00
N ILE A 37 -2.17 8.99 -10.84
CA ILE A 37 -1.87 7.73 -10.15
C ILE A 37 -3.14 6.92 -9.87
N GLU A 38 -4.25 7.57 -9.50
CA GLU A 38 -5.49 6.85 -9.21
C GLU A 38 -6.17 6.28 -10.46
N GLN A 39 -5.84 6.81 -11.64
CA GLN A 39 -6.53 6.54 -12.92
C GLN A 39 -5.69 5.71 -13.89
N GLU A 40 -4.37 5.69 -13.71
CA GLU A 40 -3.43 5.06 -14.63
C GLU A 40 -2.48 4.08 -13.93
N GLY A 41 -1.95 3.13 -14.71
CA GLY A 41 -0.83 2.29 -14.31
C GLY A 41 -1.08 1.47 -13.05
N TRP A 42 -0.05 1.33 -12.23
CA TRP A 42 -0.07 0.48 -11.04
C TRP A 42 -0.98 1.00 -9.94
N GLY A 43 -1.13 2.32 -9.80
CA GLY A 43 -2.04 2.90 -8.80
C GLY A 43 -3.50 2.55 -9.11
N ALA A 44 -3.91 2.67 -10.38
CA ALA A 44 -5.22 2.23 -10.82
C ALA A 44 -5.44 0.73 -10.65
N LEU A 45 -4.44 -0.10 -11.03
CA LEU A 45 -4.52 -1.55 -10.86
C LEU A 45 -4.63 -1.95 -9.39
N LEU A 46 -3.90 -1.28 -8.51
CA LEU A 46 -4.01 -1.48 -7.07
C LEU A 46 -5.43 -1.13 -6.62
N LEU A 47 -5.91 0.08 -6.90
CA LEU A 47 -7.25 0.55 -6.51
C LEU A 47 -8.38 -0.33 -7.06
N ALA A 48 -8.23 -0.92 -8.23
CA ALA A 48 -9.18 -1.87 -8.80
C ALA A 48 -9.26 -3.20 -8.00
N LYS A 49 -8.29 -3.49 -7.14
CA LYS A 49 -8.31 -4.64 -6.21
C LYS A 49 -8.87 -4.27 -4.84
N ARG A 50 -9.18 -3.00 -4.58
CA ARG A 50 -9.81 -2.55 -3.34
C ARG A 50 -11.26 -3.04 -3.33
N ASN A 51 -11.73 -3.48 -2.17
CA ASN A 51 -13.14 -3.85 -2.03
C ASN A 51 -14.05 -2.63 -2.21
N ASP A 52 -15.30 -2.87 -2.59
CA ASP A 52 -16.30 -1.80 -2.81
C ASP A 52 -16.55 -0.94 -1.56
N ASN A 53 -16.32 -1.50 -0.36
CA ASN A 53 -16.39 -0.78 0.91
C ASN A 53 -15.15 0.08 1.20
N GLY A 54 -14.20 0.19 0.25
CA GLY A 54 -12.98 0.96 0.39
C GLY A 54 -11.90 0.30 1.26
N HIS A 55 -12.15 -0.89 1.80
CA HIS A 55 -11.19 -1.64 2.61
C HIS A 55 -10.40 -2.65 1.77
N TRP A 56 -9.27 -3.11 2.31
CA TRP A 56 -8.44 -4.16 1.72
C TRP A 56 -8.59 -5.52 2.43
N GLY A 57 -9.28 -5.54 3.57
CA GLY A 57 -9.54 -6.72 4.39
C GLY A 57 -11.04 -6.94 4.60
N ARG A 58 -11.39 -7.82 5.54
CA ARG A 58 -12.80 -8.14 5.87
C ARG A 58 -13.51 -6.98 6.57
N GLY A 59 -12.76 -6.11 7.25
CA GLY A 59 -13.27 -4.95 7.98
C GLY A 59 -12.13 -4.14 8.59
N PHE A 60 -12.47 -3.13 9.39
CA PHE A 60 -11.46 -2.34 10.12
C PHE A 60 -10.62 -3.26 11.02
N TYR A 61 -9.31 -3.29 10.77
CA TYR A 61 -8.34 -4.06 11.55
C TYR A 61 -8.62 -5.59 11.59
N GLN A 62 -9.19 -6.13 10.51
CA GLN A 62 -9.46 -7.57 10.36
C GLN A 62 -8.91 -8.15 9.04
N PRO A 63 -8.26 -9.33 9.08
CA PRO A 63 -7.92 -10.12 10.27
C PRO A 63 -6.77 -9.48 11.07
N LYS A 64 -6.85 -9.57 12.40
CA LYS A 64 -5.78 -9.09 13.29
C LYS A 64 -4.68 -10.15 13.35
N TRP A 65 -3.53 -9.83 12.76
CA TRP A 65 -2.31 -10.60 12.87
C TRP A 65 -1.53 -10.11 14.08
N ILE A 66 -1.47 -10.92 15.14
CA ILE A 66 -0.56 -10.68 16.25
C ILE A 66 0.71 -11.49 16.02
N SER A 67 1.85 -10.81 15.94
CA SER A 67 3.15 -11.48 16.05
C SER A 67 3.39 -11.80 17.52
N VAL A 68 2.77 -12.86 18.02
CA VAL A 68 3.19 -13.51 19.28
C VAL A 68 4.34 -14.44 18.92
N GLY A 69 5.47 -14.29 19.60
CA GLY A 69 6.70 -15.04 19.32
C GLY A 69 6.43 -16.52 19.08
N GLY A 70 6.50 -16.93 17.80
CA GLY A 70 6.58 -18.32 17.38
C GLY A 70 5.40 -18.89 16.59
N LYS A 71 4.19 -18.29 16.57
CA LYS A 71 3.06 -18.82 15.77
C LYS A 71 2.13 -17.70 15.30
N THR A 72 2.06 -17.47 13.99
CA THR A 72 1.08 -16.59 13.36
C THR A 72 -0.20 -17.37 13.09
N GLU A 73 -1.13 -17.35 14.04
CA GLU A 73 -2.50 -17.84 13.85
C GLU A 73 -3.48 -16.65 13.94
N PRO A 74 -4.57 -16.63 13.15
CA PRO A 74 -5.62 -15.62 13.27
C PRO A 74 -6.24 -15.66 14.67
N LEU A 75 -6.54 -14.49 15.27
CA LEU A 75 -7.17 -14.40 16.60
C LEU A 75 -8.52 -15.13 16.71
N GLU A 76 -9.23 -15.32 15.60
CA GLU A 76 -10.45 -16.14 15.56
C GLU A 76 -10.22 -17.57 16.09
N TYR A 77 -8.98 -18.07 16.01
CA TYR A 77 -8.56 -19.39 16.51
C TYR A 77 -7.97 -19.37 17.93
N ALA A 78 -7.49 -18.21 18.41
CA ALA A 78 -6.85 -18.07 19.72
C ALA A 78 -7.85 -17.99 20.89
N ALA A 79 -9.10 -17.62 20.60
CA ALA A 79 -10.17 -17.50 21.60
C ALA A 79 -10.55 -18.85 22.28
N GLY A 80 -10.09 -19.99 21.74
CA GLY A 80 -10.32 -21.30 22.36
C GLY A 80 -9.36 -21.67 23.50
N ALA A 81 -8.28 -20.93 23.73
CA ALA A 81 -7.19 -21.37 24.61
C ALA A 81 -6.94 -20.53 25.88
N ALA A 82 -7.63 -19.40 26.06
CA ALA A 82 -7.53 -18.65 27.31
C ALA A 82 -8.82 -17.90 27.57
N GLY A 83 -9.49 -18.24 28.67
CA GLY A 83 -10.57 -17.45 29.21
C GLY A 83 -10.06 -16.05 29.52
N VAL A 84 -10.42 -15.09 28.67
CA VAL A 84 -10.25 -13.67 28.96
C VAL A 84 -11.59 -13.02 28.65
N GLU A 85 -12.29 -12.68 29.74
CA GLU A 85 -13.41 -11.75 29.72
C GLU A 85 -12.95 -10.45 29.05
N VAL A 86 -13.68 -10.02 28.02
CA VAL A 86 -13.57 -8.66 27.50
C VAL A 86 -14.82 -7.91 27.95
N TYR A 87 -14.65 -7.14 29.02
CA TYR A 87 -15.54 -6.04 29.38
C TYR A 87 -15.44 -4.93 28.31
N GLY A 88 -16.60 -4.36 27.97
CA GLY A 88 -16.80 -2.94 27.60
C GLY A 88 -16.16 -2.43 26.32
#